data_AF-A0A953UVH4-F1
#
_entry.id   AF-A0A953UVH4-F1
#
_cell.length_a   1.000
_cell.length_b   1.000
_cell.length_c   1.000
_cell.angle_alpha   90.00
_cell.angle_beta   90.00
_cell.angle_gamma   90.00
#
_symmetry.space_group_name_H-M   'P 1'
#
loop_
_entity.id
_entity.type
_entity.pdbx_description
1 polymer ?
#
loop_
_entity_poly.entity_id
_entity_poly.type
_entity_poly.pdbx_seq_one_letter_code
_entity_poly.pdbx_strand_id
1 'polypeptide(L)'
;MTKTRLMLGILAAGAVSLLAEDKAAEREAWKKPVPEWTVDDAHQIMTDSPWVKTTTPAMEGPANGGQRRGTGGGGRRSGGIGIGGVGIGIPGIGMGRPGGGYPGGGGYPGGGNTRGNPGNYPDGSDDRGGRTESATPPMLTLRWESALPVRAAELRGRDVDAPTVDENHYAIAVLGVPRNMLKADTRAMESDLKKQAVLKRDGKKDFKPSSVQILQRDDGPVIVFFFSKSTEISASDRRIEFDAQIGRLKFGEAFYTEDMVYDGKLAL
;
A
#
# COMPACT_ATOMS: atom_id res chain seq x y z
N MET A 1 61.46 47.44 -47.97
CA MET A 1 62.14 46.36 -48.71
C MET A 1 62.33 45.25 -47.68
N THR A 2 61.78 44.04 -47.78
CA THR A 2 61.72 43.11 -48.91
C THR A 2 60.60 42.09 -48.66
N LYS A 3 59.88 41.72 -49.73
CA LYS A 3 58.81 40.71 -49.77
C LYS A 3 59.34 39.27 -49.60
N THR A 4 58.40 38.32 -49.50
CA THR A 4 58.47 36.87 -49.87
C THR A 4 58.51 35.95 -48.63
N ARG A 5 57.68 34.91 -48.42
CA ARG A 5 56.86 34.06 -49.30
C ARG A 5 55.70 33.40 -48.51
N LEU A 6 54.65 33.08 -49.25
CA LEU A 6 53.48 32.26 -48.93
C LEU A 6 53.84 30.90 -48.29
N MET A 7 53.07 30.47 -47.27
CA MET A 7 52.75 29.05 -47.04
C MET A 7 51.27 28.97 -46.64
N LEU A 8 50.49 28.36 -47.52
CA LEU A 8 49.07 28.11 -47.42
C LEU A 8 48.86 26.88 -46.52
N GLY A 9 48.37 27.08 -45.31
CA GLY A 9 47.90 25.99 -44.44
C GLY A 9 46.40 26.11 -44.27
N ILE A 10 45.64 25.40 -45.10
CA ILE A 10 44.21 25.20 -44.88
C ILE A 10 44.07 24.25 -43.69
N LEU A 11 43.56 24.76 -42.58
CA LEU A 11 43.05 23.94 -41.49
C LEU A 11 41.60 24.35 -41.26
N ALA A 12 40.70 23.57 -41.85
CA ALA A 12 39.30 23.58 -41.51
C ALA A 12 39.14 23.04 -40.08
N ALA A 13 38.54 23.83 -39.20
CA ALA A 13 37.97 23.36 -37.95
C ALA A 13 36.62 24.07 -37.79
N GLY A 14 35.57 23.25 -37.69
CA GLY A 14 34.20 23.62 -37.93
C GLY A 14 33.64 24.63 -36.93
N ALA A 15 32.84 25.55 -37.47
CA ALA A 15 31.69 26.04 -36.75
C ALA A 15 30.62 24.93 -36.73
N VAL A 16 29.95 24.80 -35.59
CA VAL A 16 28.51 24.50 -35.39
C VAL A 16 28.39 23.87 -34.00
N SER A 17 28.23 24.70 -32.97
CA SER A 17 27.50 24.28 -31.76
C SER A 17 26.04 24.57 -32.03
N LEU A 18 25.32 23.56 -32.54
CA LEU A 18 23.87 23.54 -32.57
C LEU A 18 23.35 23.28 -31.15
N LEU A 19 22.67 24.28 -30.60
CA LEU A 19 21.47 24.20 -29.77
C LEU A 19 21.20 22.82 -29.16
N ALA A 20 21.60 22.63 -27.91
CA ALA A 20 21.12 21.55 -27.05
C ALA A 20 19.93 22.05 -26.21
N GLU A 21 18.91 22.61 -26.85
CA GLU A 21 17.72 23.15 -26.17
C GLU A 21 16.45 22.83 -26.99
N ASP A 22 16.22 21.56 -27.37
CA ASP A 22 14.86 21.04 -27.69
C ASP A 22 14.78 19.49 -27.81
N LYS A 23 15.21 18.75 -26.78
CA LYS A 23 15.16 17.26 -26.76
C LYS A 23 14.33 16.68 -25.60
N ALA A 24 13.73 17.55 -24.78
CA ALA A 24 12.91 17.12 -23.64
C ALA A 24 11.45 16.91 -24.05
N ALA A 25 10.90 17.77 -24.92
CA ALA A 25 9.54 17.63 -25.44
C ALA A 25 9.36 16.37 -26.32
N GLU A 26 10.42 15.88 -26.97
CA GLU A 26 10.39 14.63 -27.76
C GLU A 26 10.26 13.35 -26.91
N ARG A 27 10.46 13.42 -25.57
CA ARG A 27 10.44 12.24 -24.69
C ARG A 27 9.06 11.89 -24.14
N GLU A 28 8.12 12.82 -24.14
CA GLU A 28 6.80 12.63 -23.57
C GLU A 28 5.81 12.23 -24.67
N ALA A 29 5.55 10.92 -24.81
CA ALA A 29 4.63 10.39 -25.83
C ALA A 29 3.28 11.12 -25.88
N TRP A 30 2.71 11.49 -24.72
CA TRP A 30 1.43 12.18 -24.62
C TRP A 30 1.45 13.65 -25.07
N LYS A 31 2.60 14.21 -25.46
CA LYS A 31 2.65 15.53 -26.13
C LYS A 31 2.46 15.43 -27.64
N LYS A 32 2.55 14.21 -28.20
CA LYS A 32 2.34 13.93 -29.63
C LYS A 32 0.85 13.68 -29.91
N PRO A 33 0.35 13.96 -31.13
CA PRO A 33 -1.00 13.57 -31.54
C PRO A 33 -1.08 12.05 -31.73
N VAL A 34 -2.24 11.45 -31.37
CA VAL A 34 -2.46 9.99 -31.41
C VAL A 34 -1.99 9.29 -32.71
N PRO A 35 -2.22 9.84 -33.92
CA PRO A 35 -1.79 9.17 -35.16
C PRO A 35 -0.27 8.92 -35.24
N GLU A 36 0.53 9.73 -34.56
CA GLU A 36 1.99 9.66 -34.55
C GLU A 36 2.54 8.68 -33.52
N TRP A 37 1.73 8.20 -32.57
CA TRP A 37 2.18 7.30 -31.52
C TRP A 37 2.67 5.97 -32.08
N THR A 38 3.83 5.52 -31.66
CA THR A 38 4.28 4.14 -31.85
C THR A 38 3.67 3.21 -30.79
N VAL A 39 3.95 1.92 -30.89
CA VAL A 39 3.59 0.96 -29.82
C VAL A 39 4.38 1.29 -28.54
N ASP A 40 5.63 1.73 -28.66
CA ASP A 40 6.45 2.12 -27.52
C ASP A 40 5.92 3.40 -26.84
N ASP A 41 5.47 4.38 -27.63
CA ASP A 41 4.78 5.57 -27.11
C ASP A 41 3.52 5.19 -26.32
N ALA A 42 2.73 4.23 -26.84
CA ALA A 42 1.55 3.73 -26.15
C ALA A 42 1.91 3.04 -24.83
N HIS A 43 2.95 2.21 -24.83
CA HIS A 43 3.45 1.57 -23.61
C HIS A 43 3.91 2.62 -22.58
N GLN A 44 4.64 3.65 -23.02
CA GLN A 44 5.04 4.75 -22.16
C GLN A 44 3.82 5.46 -21.55
N ILE A 45 2.79 5.80 -22.33
CA ILE A 45 1.58 6.44 -21.81
C ILE A 45 0.90 5.59 -20.73
N MET A 46 0.88 4.27 -20.91
CA MET A 46 0.25 3.33 -19.98
C MET A 46 1.07 3.01 -18.72
N THR A 47 2.35 3.38 -18.67
CA THR A 47 3.28 2.97 -17.58
C THR A 47 4.05 4.12 -16.94
N ASP A 48 4.31 5.20 -17.67
CA ASP A 48 5.13 6.34 -17.26
C ASP A 48 4.54 7.63 -17.85
N SER A 49 3.40 8.06 -17.31
CA SER A 49 2.71 9.29 -17.73
C SER A 49 2.00 9.96 -16.56
N PRO A 50 1.49 11.20 -16.71
CA PRO A 50 0.73 11.89 -15.67
C PRO A 50 -0.49 11.12 -15.15
N TRP A 51 -1.01 10.18 -15.94
CA TRP A 51 -2.17 9.33 -15.61
C TRP A 51 -1.79 8.06 -14.85
N VAL A 52 -0.50 7.86 -14.56
CA VAL A 52 0.03 6.68 -13.89
C VAL A 52 0.80 7.07 -12.62
N LYS A 53 0.56 6.37 -11.52
CA LYS A 53 1.31 6.49 -10.27
C LYS A 53 1.74 5.13 -9.78
N THR A 54 2.96 5.04 -9.26
CA THR A 54 3.47 3.83 -8.63
C THR A 54 3.67 4.08 -7.15
N THR A 55 3.24 3.16 -6.30
CA THR A 55 3.29 3.33 -4.85
C THR A 55 3.60 2.02 -4.14
N THR A 56 4.26 2.13 -2.98
CA THR A 56 4.42 1.00 -2.05
C THR A 56 3.45 1.22 -0.90
N PRO A 57 2.38 0.42 -0.78
CA PRO A 57 1.34 0.62 0.22
C PRO A 57 1.88 0.35 1.63
N ALA A 58 1.31 1.05 2.60
CA ALA A 58 1.49 0.70 4.00
C ALA A 58 0.74 -0.60 4.32
N MET A 59 1.37 -1.49 5.07
CA MET A 59 0.74 -2.71 5.58
C MET A 59 0.06 -2.44 6.91
N GLU A 60 -1.25 -2.56 6.97
CA GLU A 60 -1.99 -2.58 8.23
C GLU A 60 -1.61 -3.85 9.00
N GLY A 61 -1.20 -3.67 10.27
CA GLY A 61 -0.93 -4.79 11.17
C GLY A 61 -2.18 -5.66 11.34
N PRO A 62 -2.04 -6.94 11.71
CA PRO A 62 -3.20 -7.73 12.09
C PRO A 62 -3.98 -6.96 13.16
N ALA A 63 -5.29 -6.78 12.93
CA ALA A 63 -6.20 -6.16 13.89
C ALA A 63 -6.25 -7.07 15.12
N ASN A 64 -5.30 -6.88 16.03
CA ASN A 64 -5.23 -7.65 17.24
C ASN A 64 -6.33 -7.12 18.16
N GLY A 65 -7.50 -7.74 18.05
CA GLY A 65 -8.57 -7.68 19.04
C GLY A 65 -8.04 -8.26 20.34
N GLY A 66 -7.35 -7.45 21.13
CA GLY A 66 -6.60 -7.89 22.28
C GLY A 66 -6.28 -6.73 23.21
N GLN A 67 -7.32 -6.20 23.84
CA GLN A 67 -7.31 -5.78 25.24
C GLN A 67 -5.93 -5.42 25.81
N ARG A 68 -5.45 -4.21 25.55
CA ARG A 68 -4.62 -3.51 26.54
C ARG A 68 -5.51 -3.15 27.73
N ARG A 69 -5.71 -4.10 28.65
CA ARG A 69 -6.14 -3.89 30.05
C ARG A 69 -6.09 -5.24 30.76
N GLY A 70 -4.95 -5.50 31.37
CA GLY A 70 -4.66 -6.75 32.07
C GLY A 70 -3.27 -6.68 32.69
N THR A 71 -3.14 -5.80 33.67
CA THR A 71 -2.05 -5.66 34.63
C THR A 71 -1.41 -7.01 34.97
N GLY A 72 -0.11 -7.16 34.69
CA GLY A 72 0.61 -8.41 34.92
C GLY A 72 2.12 -8.29 34.92
N GLY A 73 2.65 -7.15 35.39
CA GLY A 73 4.07 -7.00 35.73
C GLY A 73 4.24 -7.12 37.23
N GLY A 74 4.85 -8.21 37.70
CA GLY A 74 5.17 -8.42 39.10
C GLY A 74 6.12 -7.35 39.63
N GLY A 75 5.73 -6.71 40.74
CA GLY A 75 6.54 -5.75 41.46
C GLY A 75 6.02 -5.60 42.87
N ARG A 76 6.65 -6.30 43.81
CA ARG A 76 6.38 -6.19 45.24
C ARG A 76 6.84 -4.82 45.76
N ARG A 77 5.96 -4.20 46.55
CA ARG A 77 6.21 -3.29 47.69
C ARG A 77 6.50 -1.80 47.40
N SER A 78 5.56 -1.00 47.93
CA SER A 78 5.79 0.12 48.86
C SER A 78 5.95 1.53 48.29
N GLY A 79 5.11 2.44 48.80
CA GLY A 79 5.25 3.91 48.77
C GLY A 79 4.51 4.59 47.61
N GLY A 80 3.51 5.44 47.78
CA GLY A 80 2.89 6.02 48.98
C GLY A 80 1.63 6.79 48.54
N ILE A 81 0.61 6.76 49.37
CA ILE A 81 -0.60 7.57 49.22
C ILE A 81 -0.31 8.93 49.84
N GLY A 82 -0.42 9.99 49.04
CA GLY A 82 -0.55 11.34 49.54
C GLY A 82 -2.03 11.68 49.77
N ILE A 83 -2.26 12.42 50.86
CA ILE A 83 -3.45 13.20 51.21
C ILE A 83 -4.38 12.56 52.26
N GLY A 84 -4.07 12.87 53.52
CA GLY A 84 -4.96 13.65 54.39
C GLY A 84 -5.90 12.87 55.31
N GLY A 85 -5.55 12.80 56.60
CA GLY A 85 -6.53 12.37 57.62
C GLY A 85 -5.92 11.98 58.96
N VAL A 86 -5.66 13.00 59.79
CA VAL A 86 -5.45 13.03 61.25
C VAL A 86 -5.71 11.71 61.99
N GLY A 87 -4.66 11.21 62.64
CA GLY A 87 -4.71 10.07 63.54
C GLY A 87 -5.26 10.41 64.92
N ILE A 88 -6.05 9.49 65.45
CA ILE A 88 -6.32 9.36 66.89
C ILE A 88 -6.23 7.86 67.19
N GLY A 89 -5.24 7.49 67.99
CA GLY A 89 -4.93 6.10 68.33
C GLY A 89 -5.81 5.55 69.43
N ILE A 90 -5.89 4.21 69.49
CA ILE A 90 -6.13 3.46 70.74
C ILE A 90 -5.26 2.19 70.69
N PRO A 91 -4.40 1.94 71.71
CA PRO A 91 -3.61 0.73 71.83
C PRO A 91 -4.29 -0.32 72.70
N GLY A 92 -4.09 -1.59 72.34
CA GLY A 92 -4.17 -2.73 73.25
C GLY A 92 -5.57 -3.34 73.45
N ILE A 93 -5.67 -4.64 73.20
CA ILE A 93 -6.42 -5.72 73.89
C ILE A 93 -5.99 -6.99 73.10
N GLY A 94 -5.17 -7.88 73.65
CA GLY A 94 -5.57 -8.99 74.53
C GLY A 94 -5.68 -10.29 73.69
N MET A 95 -4.76 -11.26 73.79
CA MET A 95 -4.65 -12.35 74.78
C MET A 95 -5.16 -13.70 74.23
N GLY A 96 -4.35 -14.77 74.38
CA GLY A 96 -4.75 -16.19 74.37
C GLY A 96 -4.34 -17.01 73.12
N ARG A 97 -3.18 -17.70 73.09
CA ARG A 97 -2.90 -19.11 73.51
C ARG A 97 -3.61 -20.21 72.66
N PRO A 98 -3.15 -21.49 72.63
CA PRO A 98 -1.77 -22.01 72.56
C PRO A 98 -1.64 -23.35 71.74
N GLY A 99 -0.39 -23.80 71.52
CA GLY A 99 -0.02 -25.22 71.34
C GLY A 99 -0.05 -25.76 69.91
N GLY A 100 0.80 -26.67 69.45
CA GLY A 100 1.85 -27.51 70.07
C GLY A 100 2.01 -28.77 69.22
N GLY A 101 3.22 -29.36 69.15
CA GLY A 101 3.43 -30.77 68.78
C GLY A 101 4.05 -31.09 67.40
N TYR A 102 5.30 -31.56 67.42
CA TYR A 102 5.97 -32.44 66.42
C TYR A 102 5.42 -33.90 66.53
N PRO A 103 5.96 -34.95 65.86
CA PRO A 103 5.99 -35.31 64.43
C PRO A 103 5.54 -36.78 64.15
N GLY A 104 5.47 -37.22 62.89
CA GLY A 104 5.75 -38.63 62.52
C GLY A 104 4.69 -39.41 61.74
N GLY A 105 5.18 -40.17 60.74
CA GLY A 105 4.93 -41.62 60.63
C GLY A 105 3.84 -42.15 59.70
N GLY A 106 4.26 -42.71 58.54
CA GLY A 106 3.99 -44.10 58.13
C GLY A 106 2.68 -44.46 57.38
N GLY A 107 2.81 -45.29 56.32
CA GLY A 107 1.72 -46.16 55.81
C GLY A 107 1.73 -46.47 54.30
N TYR A 108 2.08 -47.71 53.95
CA TYR A 108 2.19 -48.36 52.60
C TYR A 108 0.80 -48.70 51.94
N PRO A 109 0.66 -49.62 50.94
CA PRO A 109 1.04 -49.63 49.51
C PRO A 109 -0.11 -50.10 48.57
N GLY A 110 0.09 -50.11 47.24
CA GLY A 110 -0.80 -50.88 46.35
C GLY A 110 -0.47 -50.72 44.86
N GLY A 111 0.22 -51.72 44.29
CA GLY A 111 0.61 -51.77 42.88
C GLY A 111 -0.41 -52.41 41.95
N GLY A 112 -0.16 -52.29 40.64
CA GLY A 112 -0.89 -52.98 39.58
C GLY A 112 -0.43 -52.57 38.18
N ASN A 113 0.60 -53.24 37.66
CA ASN A 113 1.12 -53.12 36.28
C ASN A 113 0.08 -53.52 35.21
N THR A 114 0.18 -52.98 33.98
CA THR A 114 0.22 -53.77 32.72
C THR A 114 0.68 -52.92 31.51
N ARG A 115 1.93 -53.16 31.09
CA ARG A 115 2.44 -53.40 29.71
C ARG A 115 2.23 -52.37 28.57
N GLY A 116 3.35 -51.74 28.18
CA GLY A 116 3.95 -51.91 26.84
C GLY A 116 3.65 -50.87 25.75
N ASN A 117 4.65 -50.03 25.41
CA ASN A 117 5.28 -49.96 24.07
C ASN A 117 6.47 -48.97 24.07
N PRO A 118 7.68 -49.36 23.64
CA PRO A 118 8.84 -48.49 23.53
C PRO A 118 8.95 -47.87 22.12
N GLY A 119 9.29 -46.59 22.05
CA GLY A 119 9.53 -45.88 20.78
C GLY A 119 10.25 -44.56 21.03
N ASN A 120 11.50 -44.65 21.48
CA ASN A 120 12.42 -43.53 21.61
C ASN A 120 13.13 -43.32 20.26
N TYR A 121 12.85 -42.21 19.57
CA TYR A 121 13.82 -41.53 18.73
C TYR A 121 13.97 -40.10 19.28
N PRO A 122 15.20 -39.67 19.64
CA PRO A 122 15.48 -38.32 20.08
C PRO A 122 16.15 -37.54 18.95
N ASP A 123 15.48 -36.59 18.32
CA ASP A 123 16.15 -35.49 17.63
C ASP A 123 15.16 -34.39 17.21
N GLY A 124 15.61 -33.15 17.16
CA GLY A 124 14.88 -32.05 16.52
C GLY A 124 14.18 -31.10 17.49
N SER A 125 14.97 -30.45 18.34
CA SER A 125 14.66 -29.07 18.69
C SER A 125 14.71 -28.21 17.42
N ASP A 126 13.93 -27.14 17.42
CA ASP A 126 13.90 -26.05 16.43
C ASP A 126 12.92 -26.20 15.26
N ASP A 127 11.65 -25.89 15.52
CA ASP A 127 10.84 -25.08 14.59
C ASP A 127 9.99 -24.06 15.36
N ARG A 128 10.65 -23.34 16.28
CA ARG A 128 10.29 -21.97 16.62
C ARG A 128 10.70 -21.10 15.43
N GLY A 129 9.77 -20.83 14.54
CA GLY A 129 10.04 -19.87 13.48
C GLY A 129 9.22 -20.10 12.23
N GLY A 130 7.91 -20.29 12.38
CA GLY A 130 6.98 -19.86 11.33
C GLY A 130 7.23 -18.38 11.13
N ARG A 131 8.21 -18.07 10.28
CA ARG A 131 8.63 -16.75 9.87
C ARG A 131 7.33 -16.05 9.59
N THR A 132 7.01 -15.06 10.42
CA THR A 132 6.09 -14.03 10.00
C THR A 132 6.76 -13.49 8.77
N GLU A 133 6.40 -14.02 7.59
CA GLU A 133 6.82 -13.46 6.33
C GLU A 133 6.41 -12.02 6.48
N SER A 134 7.42 -11.18 6.67
CA SER A 134 7.29 -9.74 6.64
C SER A 134 6.94 -9.52 5.19
N ALA A 135 5.66 -9.69 4.87
CA ALA A 135 5.16 -9.64 3.52
C ALA A 135 5.52 -8.24 3.04
N THR A 136 6.57 -8.19 2.24
CA THR A 136 7.08 -6.93 1.71
C THR A 136 5.92 -6.36 0.91
N PRO A 137 5.49 -5.13 1.21
CA PRO A 137 4.33 -4.58 0.52
C PRO A 137 4.58 -4.61 -0.99
N PRO A 138 3.61 -5.10 -1.79
CA PRO A 138 3.78 -5.16 -3.24
C PRO A 138 3.88 -3.74 -3.80
N MET A 139 4.62 -3.57 -4.90
CA MET A 139 4.55 -2.32 -5.65
C MET A 139 3.22 -2.29 -6.42
N LEU A 140 2.42 -1.25 -6.21
CA LEU A 140 1.14 -1.05 -6.88
C LEU A 140 1.27 0.04 -7.94
N THR A 141 0.55 -0.13 -9.05
CA THR A 141 0.40 0.90 -10.08
C THR A 141 -1.04 1.33 -10.16
N LEU A 142 -1.29 2.63 -10.04
CA LEU A 142 -2.59 3.27 -10.18
C LEU A 142 -2.63 3.92 -11.56
N ARG A 143 -3.63 3.58 -12.38
CA ARG A 143 -3.78 4.12 -13.73
C ARG A 143 -5.18 4.68 -13.94
N TRP A 144 -5.26 5.90 -14.48
CA TRP A 144 -6.50 6.56 -14.87
C TRP A 144 -7.03 6.00 -16.20
N GLU A 145 -7.76 4.88 -16.14
CA GLU A 145 -8.23 4.15 -17.32
C GLU A 145 -9.27 4.92 -18.14
N SER A 146 -10.03 5.83 -17.53
CA SER A 146 -10.99 6.65 -18.27
C SER A 146 -10.33 7.74 -19.12
N ALA A 147 -9.05 8.02 -18.90
CA ALA A 147 -8.39 9.15 -19.53
C ALA A 147 -8.20 8.89 -21.03
N LEU A 148 -8.57 9.88 -21.84
CA LEU A 148 -8.47 9.80 -23.30
C LEU A 148 -7.10 9.30 -23.81
N PRO A 149 -5.94 9.82 -23.35
CA PRO A 149 -4.66 9.31 -23.83
C PRO A 149 -4.38 7.87 -23.42
N VAL A 150 -4.84 7.44 -22.24
CA VAL A 150 -4.71 6.04 -21.79
C VAL A 150 -5.56 5.13 -22.67
N ARG A 151 -6.85 5.45 -22.88
CA ARG A 151 -7.74 4.69 -23.78
C ARG A 151 -7.20 4.59 -25.21
N ALA A 152 -6.67 5.69 -25.74
CA ALA A 152 -6.08 5.71 -27.08
C ALA A 152 -4.78 4.87 -27.14
N ALA A 153 -3.97 4.89 -26.08
CA ALA A 153 -2.77 4.08 -25.96
C ALA A 153 -3.09 2.58 -25.88
N GLU A 154 -4.12 2.17 -25.12
CA GLU A 154 -4.60 0.78 -25.07
C GLU A 154 -4.94 0.26 -26.48
N LEU A 155 -5.69 1.06 -27.26
CA LEU A 155 -6.05 0.72 -28.64
C LEU A 155 -4.82 0.65 -29.56
N ARG A 156 -3.85 1.57 -29.39
CA ARG A 156 -2.62 1.61 -30.19
C ARG A 156 -1.70 0.43 -29.88
N GLY A 157 -1.57 0.08 -28.61
CA GLY A 157 -0.79 -1.05 -28.11
C GLY A 157 -1.47 -2.41 -28.29
N ARG A 158 -2.76 -2.42 -28.67
CA ARG A 158 -3.59 -3.63 -28.76
C ARG A 158 -3.68 -4.36 -27.41
N ASP A 159 -3.84 -3.61 -26.33
CA ASP A 159 -4.04 -4.17 -24.98
C ASP A 159 -5.44 -4.81 -24.92
N VAL A 160 -5.49 -6.14 -25.06
CA VAL A 160 -6.73 -6.91 -25.06
C VAL A 160 -7.30 -7.11 -23.65
N ASP A 161 -6.50 -6.87 -22.62
CA ASP A 161 -6.88 -7.05 -21.23
C ASP A 161 -7.33 -5.74 -20.57
N ALA A 162 -7.24 -4.62 -21.30
CA ALA A 162 -7.70 -3.29 -20.91
C ALA A 162 -9.13 -3.33 -20.31
N PRO A 163 -9.38 -2.65 -19.17
CA PRO A 163 -10.71 -2.63 -18.59
C PRO A 163 -11.72 -1.95 -19.52
N THR A 164 -12.95 -2.47 -19.52
CA THR A 164 -14.05 -1.76 -20.16
C THR A 164 -14.50 -0.61 -19.26
N VAL A 165 -14.41 0.61 -19.78
CA VAL A 165 -14.85 1.83 -19.09
C VAL A 165 -15.94 2.49 -19.90
N ASP A 166 -17.07 2.79 -19.27
CA ASP A 166 -18.16 3.53 -19.89
C ASP A 166 -17.94 5.05 -19.83
N GLU A 167 -18.66 5.80 -20.66
CA GLU A 167 -18.50 7.25 -20.80
C GLU A 167 -18.92 8.05 -19.56
N ASN A 168 -19.72 7.46 -18.65
CA ASN A 168 -20.29 8.15 -17.49
C ASN A 168 -19.42 8.02 -16.23
N HIS A 169 -18.31 7.30 -16.30
CA HIS A 169 -17.44 7.06 -15.16
C HIS A 169 -16.01 7.52 -15.42
N TYR A 170 -15.42 8.17 -14.41
CA TYR A 170 -13.98 8.13 -14.25
C TYR A 170 -13.61 6.75 -13.72
N ALA A 171 -12.48 6.20 -14.17
CA ALA A 171 -12.02 4.88 -13.77
C ALA A 171 -10.55 4.91 -13.37
N ILE A 172 -10.25 4.34 -12.20
CA ILE A 172 -8.88 4.15 -11.72
C ILE A 172 -8.65 2.65 -11.53
N ALA A 173 -7.72 2.08 -12.29
CA ALA A 173 -7.26 0.71 -12.10
C ALA A 173 -6.09 0.67 -11.12
N VAL A 174 -6.09 -0.35 -10.26
CA VAL A 174 -4.98 -0.70 -9.38
C VAL A 174 -4.43 -2.06 -9.83
N LEU A 175 -3.19 -2.04 -10.31
CA LEU A 175 -2.43 -3.19 -10.79
C LEU A 175 -1.36 -3.60 -9.76
N GLY A 176 -0.85 -4.83 -9.89
CA GLY A 176 0.19 -5.37 -9.00
C GLY A 176 -0.33 -5.91 -7.66
N VAL A 177 -1.66 -6.07 -7.52
CA VAL A 177 -2.27 -6.64 -6.31
C VAL A 177 -2.02 -8.15 -6.27
N PRO A 178 -1.39 -8.71 -5.22
CA PRO A 178 -1.15 -10.15 -5.15
C PRO A 178 -2.46 -10.96 -5.09
N ARG A 179 -2.56 -12.04 -5.88
CA ARG A 179 -3.76 -12.91 -5.92
C ARG A 179 -4.19 -13.43 -4.56
N ASN A 180 -3.22 -13.79 -3.71
CA ASN A 180 -3.45 -14.30 -2.36
C ASN A 180 -4.05 -13.26 -1.40
N MET A 181 -4.09 -11.97 -1.78
CA MET A 181 -4.77 -10.92 -1.01
C MET A 181 -6.24 -10.74 -1.41
N LEU A 182 -6.68 -11.34 -2.51
CA LEU A 182 -8.08 -11.36 -2.88
C LEU A 182 -8.81 -12.53 -2.23
N LYS A 183 -10.04 -12.29 -1.79
CA LYS A 183 -10.92 -13.36 -1.30
C LYS A 183 -11.60 -14.06 -2.48
N ALA A 184 -11.98 -15.33 -2.30
CA ALA A 184 -12.73 -16.08 -3.31
C ALA A 184 -14.11 -15.45 -3.60
N ASP A 185 -14.76 -14.86 -2.58
CA ASP A 185 -16.01 -14.12 -2.77
C ASP A 185 -15.72 -12.71 -3.31
N THR A 186 -15.74 -12.60 -4.64
CA THR A 186 -15.46 -11.36 -5.36
C THR A 186 -16.52 -10.29 -5.08
N ARG A 187 -17.80 -10.66 -4.92
CA ARG A 187 -18.89 -9.69 -4.80
C ARG A 187 -18.91 -9.01 -3.43
N ALA A 188 -18.66 -9.78 -2.37
CA ALA A 188 -18.46 -9.22 -1.04
C ALA A 188 -17.24 -8.27 -1.03
N MET A 189 -16.18 -8.67 -1.72
CA MET A 189 -14.95 -7.88 -1.82
C MET A 189 -15.15 -6.56 -2.57
N GLU A 190 -15.84 -6.55 -3.71
CA GLU A 190 -16.19 -5.32 -4.44
C GLU A 190 -16.99 -4.34 -3.56
N SER A 191 -17.93 -4.85 -2.76
CA SER A 191 -18.71 -4.04 -1.81
C SER A 191 -17.84 -3.42 -0.71
N ASP A 192 -16.87 -4.16 -0.20
CA ASP A 192 -15.94 -3.65 0.83
C ASP A 192 -14.95 -2.65 0.24
N LEU A 193 -14.37 -2.93 -0.93
CA LEU A 193 -13.50 -2.02 -1.66
C LEU A 193 -14.19 -0.70 -1.98
N LYS A 194 -15.47 -0.75 -2.40
CA LYS A 194 -16.28 0.45 -2.64
C LYS A 194 -16.41 1.36 -1.41
N LYS A 195 -16.45 0.78 -0.21
CA LYS A 195 -16.52 1.56 1.05
C LYS A 195 -15.17 2.12 1.47
N GLN A 196 -14.10 1.44 1.09
CA GLN A 196 -12.71 1.64 1.50
C GLN A 196 -11.89 2.50 0.52
N ALA A 197 -12.49 2.99 -0.55
CA ALA A 197 -11.86 3.89 -1.50
C ALA A 197 -12.60 5.23 -1.61
N VAL A 198 -11.85 6.28 -1.89
CA VAL A 198 -12.36 7.64 -2.01
C VAL A 198 -11.45 8.50 -2.90
N LEU A 199 -12.05 9.40 -3.67
CA LEU A 199 -11.38 10.53 -4.29
C LEU A 199 -11.60 11.78 -3.44
N LYS A 200 -10.52 12.46 -3.12
CA LYS A 200 -10.49 13.70 -2.35
C LYS A 200 -10.04 14.84 -3.26
N ARG A 201 -10.66 16.00 -3.08
CA ARG A 201 -10.35 17.24 -3.78
C ARG A 201 -10.36 18.37 -2.76
N ASP A 202 -9.39 19.27 -2.87
CA ASP A 202 -9.18 20.31 -1.86
C ASP A 202 -10.44 21.17 -1.65
N GLY A 203 -10.90 21.25 -0.41
CA GLY A 203 -12.09 22.03 -0.03
C GLY A 203 -13.42 21.50 -0.56
N LYS A 204 -13.44 20.32 -1.20
CA LYS A 204 -14.66 19.68 -1.71
C LYS A 204 -14.98 18.41 -0.94
N LYS A 205 -16.23 17.95 -1.05
CA LYS A 205 -16.69 16.73 -0.40
C LYS A 205 -16.02 15.50 -1.03
N ASP A 206 -15.57 14.60 -0.16
CA ASP A 206 -15.12 13.25 -0.49
C ASP A 206 -16.08 12.52 -1.44
N PHE A 207 -15.52 11.94 -2.48
CA PHE A 207 -16.23 11.36 -3.59
C PHE A 207 -15.94 9.86 -3.65
N LYS A 208 -16.94 9.02 -3.37
CA LYS A 208 -16.78 7.56 -3.33
C LYS A 208 -17.06 6.92 -4.70
N PRO A 209 -16.46 5.76 -4.98
CA PRO A 209 -16.77 5.02 -6.20
C PRO A 209 -18.24 4.57 -6.23
N SER A 210 -18.86 4.60 -7.41
CA SER A 210 -20.21 4.07 -7.67
C SER A 210 -20.20 2.54 -7.80
N SER A 211 -19.12 1.96 -8.32
CA SER A 211 -18.90 0.51 -8.41
C SER A 211 -17.41 0.19 -8.39
N VAL A 212 -17.10 -1.08 -8.13
CA VAL A 212 -15.74 -1.65 -8.22
C VAL A 212 -15.86 -2.95 -9.00
N GLN A 213 -14.91 -3.23 -9.87
CA GLN A 213 -14.81 -4.49 -10.60
C GLN A 213 -13.44 -5.12 -10.37
N ILE A 214 -13.41 -6.42 -10.13
CA ILE A 214 -12.15 -7.18 -10.04
C ILE A 214 -11.99 -8.02 -11.31
N LEU A 215 -11.01 -7.68 -12.12
CA LEU A 215 -10.64 -8.41 -13.34
C LEU A 215 -9.51 -9.39 -13.00
N GLN A 216 -9.73 -10.67 -13.29
CA GLN A 216 -8.68 -11.68 -13.16
C GLN A 216 -7.91 -11.74 -14.49
N ARG A 217 -6.64 -11.33 -14.49
CA ARG A 217 -5.73 -11.50 -15.64
C ARG A 217 -4.69 -12.56 -15.30
N ASP A 218 -3.78 -12.87 -16.22
CA ASP A 218 -2.69 -13.84 -16.02
C ASP A 218 -1.53 -13.28 -15.18
N ASP A 219 -1.21 -11.99 -15.36
CA ASP A 219 -0.17 -11.25 -14.63
C ASP A 219 -0.59 -10.84 -13.21
N GLY A 220 -1.89 -10.84 -12.93
CA GLY A 220 -2.46 -10.60 -11.62
C GLY A 220 -3.86 -10.03 -11.71
N PRO A 221 -4.57 -9.91 -10.60
CA PRO A 221 -5.84 -9.22 -10.58
C PRO A 221 -5.64 -7.71 -10.78
N VAL A 222 -6.57 -7.11 -11.50
CA VAL A 222 -6.71 -5.66 -11.64
C VAL A 222 -8.02 -5.25 -10.98
N ILE A 223 -7.94 -4.29 -10.05
CA ILE A 223 -9.11 -3.76 -9.37
C ILE A 223 -9.42 -2.39 -9.97
N VAL A 224 -10.61 -2.25 -10.56
CA VAL A 224 -11.05 -1.03 -11.24
C VAL A 224 -12.11 -0.35 -10.42
N PHE A 225 -11.83 0.89 -9.99
CA PHE A 225 -12.74 1.73 -9.24
C PHE A 225 -13.43 2.71 -10.17
N PHE A 226 -14.76 2.67 -10.24
CA PHE A 226 -15.57 3.55 -11.08
C PHE A 226 -16.19 4.65 -10.27
N PHE A 227 -16.12 5.87 -10.77
CA PHE A 227 -16.52 7.10 -10.10
C PHE A 227 -17.43 7.89 -11.04
N SER A 228 -18.66 8.21 -10.63
CA SER A 228 -19.62 8.90 -11.50
C SER A 228 -19.15 10.30 -11.94
N LYS A 229 -19.09 10.56 -13.26
CA LYS A 229 -18.80 11.88 -13.83
C LYS A 229 -19.87 12.94 -13.54
N SER A 230 -21.00 12.58 -12.92
CA SER A 230 -21.98 13.55 -12.39
C SER A 230 -21.35 14.50 -11.35
N THR A 231 -20.29 14.05 -10.68
CA THR A 231 -19.41 14.91 -9.88
C THR A 231 -18.21 15.27 -10.73
N GLU A 232 -18.33 16.33 -11.52
CA GLU A 232 -17.30 16.72 -12.48
C GLU A 232 -16.00 17.13 -11.77
N ILE A 233 -14.89 16.66 -12.35
CA ILE A 233 -13.52 17.05 -11.99
C ILE A 233 -13.03 18.03 -13.05
N SER A 234 -12.54 19.18 -12.61
CA SER A 234 -12.11 20.26 -13.51
C SER A 234 -10.69 20.72 -13.21
N ALA A 235 -10.11 21.52 -14.11
CA ALA A 235 -8.75 22.03 -13.95
C ALA A 235 -8.53 22.87 -12.68
N SER A 236 -9.60 23.43 -12.09
CA SER A 236 -9.50 24.19 -10.84
C SER A 236 -9.36 23.31 -9.60
N ASP A 237 -9.60 22.00 -9.72
CA ASP A 237 -9.37 21.06 -8.61
C ASP A 237 -7.89 20.97 -8.25
N ARG A 238 -6.97 21.16 -9.21
CA ARG A 238 -5.49 21.17 -9.10
C ARG A 238 -4.87 19.87 -8.61
N ARG A 239 -5.40 19.30 -7.53
CA ARG A 239 -4.95 18.07 -6.87
C ARG A 239 -6.14 17.16 -6.59
N ILE A 240 -6.04 15.92 -7.05
CA ILE A 240 -7.02 14.86 -6.84
C ILE A 240 -6.30 13.71 -6.16
N GLU A 241 -6.68 13.39 -4.93
CA GLU A 241 -6.06 12.33 -4.16
C GLU A 241 -6.96 11.10 -4.15
N PHE A 242 -6.45 9.97 -4.63
CA PHE A 242 -7.11 8.68 -4.58
C PHE A 242 -6.56 7.88 -3.39
N ASP A 243 -7.41 7.68 -2.40
CA ASP A 243 -7.12 6.83 -1.25
C ASP A 243 -7.87 5.52 -1.37
N ALA A 244 -7.20 4.41 -1.09
CA ALA A 244 -7.82 3.11 -1.05
C ALA A 244 -7.20 2.18 0.00
N GLN A 245 -8.03 1.27 0.49
CA GLN A 245 -7.60 0.12 1.26
C GLN A 245 -8.01 -1.17 0.55
N ILE A 246 -7.03 -2.04 0.29
CA ILE A 246 -7.20 -3.35 -0.34
C ILE A 246 -6.71 -4.40 0.65
N GLY A 247 -7.64 -5.01 1.39
CA GLY A 247 -7.29 -5.90 2.48
C GLY A 247 -6.46 -5.16 3.55
N ARG A 248 -5.18 -5.52 3.67
CA ARG A 248 -4.23 -4.88 4.60
C ARG A 248 -3.40 -3.77 3.95
N LEU A 249 -3.49 -3.60 2.63
CA LEU A 249 -2.76 -2.56 1.91
C LEU A 249 -3.51 -1.24 2.03
N LYS A 250 -2.86 -0.19 2.54
CA LYS A 250 -3.37 1.18 2.57
C LYS A 250 -2.45 2.08 1.78
N PHE A 251 -3.00 2.88 0.88
CA PHE A 251 -2.24 3.83 0.07
C PHE A 251 -3.12 5.03 -0.29
N GLY A 252 -2.45 6.13 -0.62
CA GLY A 252 -3.05 7.37 -1.09
C GLY A 252 -2.09 8.03 -2.08
N GLU A 253 -2.56 8.34 -3.28
CA GLU A 253 -1.74 8.97 -4.32
C GLU A 253 -2.45 10.16 -4.94
N ALA A 254 -1.67 11.22 -5.20
CA ALA A 254 -2.17 12.46 -5.76
C ALA A 254 -1.88 12.57 -7.26
N PHE A 255 -2.91 12.92 -8.01
CA PHE A 255 -2.87 13.31 -9.40
C PHE A 255 -3.07 14.82 -9.53
N TYR A 256 -2.26 15.46 -10.37
CA TYR A 256 -2.31 16.91 -10.56
C TYR A 256 -2.96 17.24 -11.90
N THR A 257 -4.04 18.03 -11.89
CA THR A 257 -4.83 18.30 -13.10
C THR A 257 -4.07 19.10 -14.15
N GLU A 258 -3.05 19.86 -13.73
CA GLU A 258 -2.16 20.60 -14.63
C GLU A 258 -1.25 19.69 -15.46
N ASP A 259 -0.89 18.52 -14.93
CA ASP A 259 -0.06 17.54 -15.64
C ASP A 259 -0.92 16.62 -16.53
N MET A 260 -2.18 16.39 -16.16
CA MET A 260 -3.12 15.50 -16.86
C MET A 260 -3.81 16.17 -18.05
N VAL A 261 -3.04 16.93 -18.83
CA VAL A 261 -3.53 17.68 -19.99
C VAL A 261 -3.11 16.98 -21.27
N TYR A 262 -4.09 16.70 -22.13
CA TYR A 262 -3.87 16.21 -23.49
C TYR A 262 -4.58 17.13 -24.48
N ASP A 263 -3.89 17.51 -25.56
CA ASP A 263 -4.41 18.42 -26.58
C ASP A 263 -5.01 19.73 -25.99
N GLY A 264 -4.29 20.30 -25.01
CA GLY A 264 -4.68 21.54 -24.34
C GLY A 264 -5.89 21.44 -23.40
N LYS A 265 -6.42 20.24 -23.15
CA LYS A 265 -7.57 20.01 -22.28
C LYS A 265 -7.26 19.00 -21.18
N LEU A 266 -7.88 19.17 -20.01
CA LEU A 266 -7.85 18.15 -18.96
C LEU A 266 -8.45 16.86 -19.51
N ALA A 267 -7.68 15.77 -19.44
CA ALA A 267 -8.07 14.47 -19.97
C ALA A 267 -8.20 13.47 -18.82
N LEU A 268 -9.45 13.05 -18.55
CA LEU A 268 -9.85 12.28 -17.38
C LEU A 268 -10.92 11.24 -17.75
#